data_AF-A0A3B9QX41-F1
#
_entry.id   AF-A0A3B9QX41-F1
#
_cell.length_a   1.000
_cell.length_b   1.000
_cell.length_c   1.000
_cell.angle_alpha   90.00
_cell.angle_beta   90.00
_cell.angle_gamma   90.00
#
_symmetry.space_group_name_H-M   'P 1'
#
loop_
_entity.id
_entity.type
_entity.pdbx_description
1 polymer ?
#
loop_
_entity_poly.entity_id
_entity_poly.type
_entity_poly.pdbx_seq_one_letter_code
_entity_poly.pdbx_strand_id
1 'polypeptide(L)' 'FGFRCGFLGLLHMEITRTRLEREFDLDLIATAPNVVYHVVAEDGTEIRVDNPSEFPEGKISEVREPVVNG' A
#
# COMPACT_ATOMS: atom_id res chain seq x y z
N PHE A 1 10.77 -9.28 11.33
CA PHE A 1 11.56 -10.07 10.35
C PHE A 1 10.59 -10.51 9.26
N GLY A 2 10.91 -10.34 7.98
CA GLY A 2 9.99 -10.62 6.89
C GLY A 2 10.66 -10.49 5.52
N PHE A 3 9.97 -10.90 4.47
CA PHE A 3 10.47 -10.90 3.10
C PHE A 3 9.65 -9.93 2.25
N ARG A 4 10.31 -9.12 1.42
CA ARG A 4 9.65 -8.34 0.37
C ARG A 4 9.62 -9.18 -0.90
N CYS A 5 8.46 -9.70 -1.24
CA CYS A 5 8.25 -10.52 -2.44
C CYS A 5 7.47 -9.71 -3.48
N GLY A 6 7.94 -9.71 -4.74
CA GLY A 6 7.21 -9.16 -5.87
C GLY A 6 6.37 -10.26 -6.54
N PHE A 7 5.13 -9.95 -6.89
CA PHE A 7 4.22 -10.87 -7.57
C PHE A 7 3.80 -10.30 -8.92
N LEU A 8 3.40 -11.18 -9.82
CA LEU A 8 2.95 -10.82 -11.18
C LEU A 8 1.52 -10.23 -11.21
N GLY A 9 0.86 -10.18 -10.05
CA GLY A 9 -0.51 -9.70 -9.88
C GLY A 9 -1.14 -10.26 -8.61
N LEU A 10 -2.36 -9.82 -8.30
CA LEU A 10 -3.09 -10.21 -7.08
C LEU A 10 -3.33 -11.73 -7.02
N LEU A 11 -3.69 -12.36 -8.14
CA LEU A 11 -3.90 -13.81 -8.21
C LEU A 11 -2.61 -14.59 -7.93
N HIS A 12 -1.46 -14.12 -8.45
CA HIS A 12 -0.18 -14.79 -8.21
C HIS A 12 0.20 -14.72 -6.72
N MET A 13 -0.06 -13.58 -6.07
CA MET A 13 0.12 -13.43 -4.63
C MET A 13 -0.77 -14.39 -3.85
N GLU A 14 -2.07 -14.48 -4.20
CA GLU A 14 -3.03 -15.33 -3.51
C GLU A 14 -2.69 -16.82 -3.61
N ILE A 15 -2.32 -17.30 -4.81
CA ILE A 15 -1.88 -18.67 -5.03
C ILE A 15 -0.62 -18.96 -4.21
N THR A 16 0.38 -18.07 -4.25
CA THR A 16 1.64 -18.28 -3.54
C THR A 16 1.44 -18.33 -2.02
N ARG A 17 0.63 -17.42 -1.47
CA ARG A 17 0.26 -17.41 -0.06
C ARG A 17 -0.42 -18.73 0.33
N THR A 18 -1.45 -19.13 -0.41
CA THR A 18 -2.23 -20.34 -0.12
C THR A 18 -1.35 -21.59 -0.15
N ARG A 19 -0.38 -21.66 -1.08
CA ARG A 19 0.58 -22.77 -1.13
C ARG A 19 1.51 -22.80 0.08
N LEU A 20 2.01 -21.64 0.52
CA LEU A 20 2.87 -21.56 1.69
C LEU A 20 2.14 -21.96 2.99
N GLU A 21 0.89 -21.51 3.16
CA GLU A 21 0.05 -21.89 4.29
C GLU A 21 -0.24 -23.41 4.30
N ARG A 22 -0.58 -23.99 3.14
CA ARG A 22 -0.97 -25.42 3.05
C ARG A 22 0.18 -26.41 3.03
N GLU A 23 1.27 -26.08 2.34
CA GLU A 23 2.39 -27.01 2.13
C GLU A 23 3.43 -26.94 3.27
N PHE A 24 3.51 -25.82 3.97
CA PHE A 24 4.55 -25.57 4.98
C PHE A 24 3.99 -25.20 6.36
N ASP A 25 2.66 -25.20 6.54
CA ASP A 25 1.97 -24.86 7.80
C ASP A 25 2.42 -23.51 8.38
N LEU A 26 2.70 -22.56 7.49
CA LEU A 26 3.18 -21.22 7.86
C LEU A 26 2.01 -20.26 8.04
N ASP A 27 1.94 -19.62 9.20
CA ASP A 27 1.00 -18.52 9.44
C ASP A 27 1.58 -17.20 8.88
N LEU A 28 1.06 -16.76 7.72
CA LEU A 28 1.56 -15.61 6.98
C LEU A 28 0.68 -14.38 7.20
N ILE A 29 1.26 -13.33 7.78
CA ILE A 29 0.63 -12.00 7.86
C ILE A 29 0.98 -11.20 6.61
N ALA A 30 0.04 -11.14 5.66
CA ALA A 30 0.14 -10.24 4.51
C ALA A 30 -0.35 -8.84 4.91
N THR A 31 0.54 -7.85 4.95
CA THR A 31 0.16 -6.45 5.12
C THR A 31 -0.29 -5.87 3.80
N ALA A 32 -1.40 -5.12 3.79
CA ALA A 32 -1.80 -4.36 2.62
C ALA A 32 -0.65 -3.44 2.18
N PRO A 33 -0.36 -3.35 0.86
CA PRO A 33 0.62 -2.40 0.39
C PRO A 33 0.12 -0.99 0.72
N ASN A 34 0.88 -0.26 1.55
CA ASN A 34 0.62 1.16 1.75
C ASN A 34 1.11 1.91 0.51
N VAL A 35 0.18 2.58 -0.17
CA VAL A 35 0.48 3.58 -1.18
C VAL A 35 0.70 4.90 -0.46
N VAL A 36 1.75 5.62 -0.83
CA VAL A 36 2.05 6.94 -0.27
C VAL A 36 1.23 7.97 -1.02
N TYR A 37 0.35 8.68 -0.34
CA TYR A 37 -0.43 9.75 -0.93
C TYR A 37 0.32 11.07 -0.81
N HIS A 38 0.18 11.91 -1.84
CA HIS A 38 0.63 13.30 -1.81
C HIS A 38 -0.60 14.19 -1.78
N VAL A 39 -0.81 14.90 -0.67
CA VAL A 39 -1.96 15.78 -0.45
C VAL A 39 -1.50 17.22 -0.54
N VAL A 40 -2.18 18.04 -1.33
CA VAL A 40 -1.92 19.48 -1.46
C VAL A 40 -3.06 20.23 -0.79
N ALA A 41 -2.74 20.98 0.27
CA ALA A 41 -3.70 21.84 0.96
C ALA A 41 -3.99 23.12 0.14
N GLU A 42 -5.10 23.82 0.42
CA GLU A 42 -5.46 25.07 -0.28
C GLU A 42 -4.41 26.18 -0.14
N ASP A 43 -3.58 26.14 0.89
CA ASP A 43 -2.47 27.08 1.10
C ASP A 43 -1.21 26.74 0.27
N GLY A 44 -1.26 25.66 -0.53
CA GLY A 44 -0.15 25.18 -1.35
C GLY A 44 0.82 24.25 -0.63
N THR A 45 0.57 23.91 0.65
CA THR A 45 1.40 22.99 1.41
C THR A 45 1.21 21.55 0.89
N GLU A 46 2.31 20.88 0.58
CA GLU A 46 2.32 19.47 0.20
C GLU A 46 2.62 18.60 1.42
N ILE A 47 1.70 17.68 1.72
CA ILE A 47 1.76 16.74 2.83
C ILE A 47 1.87 15.34 2.26
N ARG A 48 2.96 14.67 2.60
CA ARG A 48 3.14 13.25 2.29
C ARG A 48 2.43 12.44 3.38
N VAL A 49 1.49 11.60 2.97
CA VAL A 49 0.67 10.77 3.87
C VAL A 49 1.02 9.31 3.61
N ASP A 50 1.72 8.70 4.56
CA ASP A 50 2.10 7.28 4.54
C ASP A 50 1.17 6.40 5.38
N ASN A 51 0.36 7.00 6.26
CA ASN A 51 -0.68 6.32 7.02
C ASN A 51 -2.03 7.05 6.87
N PRO A 52 -3.14 6.34 6.62
CA PRO A 52 -4.49 6.93 6.60
C PRO A 52 -4.84 7.81 7.81
N SER A 53 -4.26 7.55 8.98
CA SER A 53 -4.49 8.36 10.19
C SER A 53 -3.80 9.73 10.17
N GLU A 54 -2.81 9.94 9.29
CA GLU A 54 -2.12 11.21 9.09
C GLU A 54 -2.77 12.05 7.99
N PHE A 55 -3.91 11.59 7.47
CA PHE A 55 -4.64 12.31 6.44
C PHE A 55 -5.17 13.65 7.00
N PRO A 56 -4.84 14.78 6.38
CA PRO A 56 -5.20 16.08 6.92
C PRO A 56 -6.73 16.29 6.86
N GLU A 57 -7.33 16.77 7.96
CA GLU A 57 -8.77 17.09 8.05
C GLU A 57 -9.12 18.49 7.49
N GLY A 58 -8.13 19.20 6.93
CA GLY A 58 -8.29 20.56 6.40
C GLY A 58 -8.94 20.62 5.01
N LYS A 59 -9.03 21.84 4.46
CA LYS A 59 -9.44 22.01 3.06
C LYS A 59 -8.32 21.56 2.13
N ILE A 60 -8.59 20.48 1.41
CA ILE A 60 -7.65 19.86 0.46
C ILE A 60 -7.95 20.38 -0.94
N SER A 61 -6.92 20.83 -1.64
CA SER A 61 -7.01 21.24 -3.04
C SER A 61 -6.84 20.05 -4.00
N GLU A 62 -5.90 19.14 -3.71
CA GLU A 62 -5.60 18.01 -4.59
C GLU A 62 -5.07 16.82 -3.78
N VAL A 63 -5.39 15.60 -4.22
CA VAL A 63 -4.81 14.36 -3.71
C VAL A 63 -4.24 13.58 -4.89
N ARG A 64 -2.97 13.19 -4.80
CA ARG A 64 -2.26 12.42 -5.82
C ARG A 64 -1.89 11.05 -5.26
N GLU A 65 -2.18 10.02 -6.03
CA GLU A 65 -1.77 8.65 -5.75
C GLU A 65 -0.63 8.22 -6.69
N PRO A 66 0.25 7.31 -6.26
CA PRO A 66 1.36 6.84 -7.08
C PRO A 66 0.81 5.91 -8.18
N VAL A 67 0.88 6.37 -9.42
CA VAL A 67 0.49 5.59 -10.60
C VAL A 67 1.74 4.98 -11.24
N VAL A 68 1.68 3.69 -11.55
CA VAL A 68 2.72 3.00 -12.32
C VAL A 68 2.20 2.86 -13.76
N ASN A 69 2.94 3.41 -14.73
CA ASN A 69 2.63 3.16 -16.15
C ASN A 69 3.15 1.77 -16.52
N GLY A 70 2.23 0.89 -16.92
CA GLY A 70 2.52 -0.48 -17.37
C GLY A 70 3.07 -0.54 -18.78
#